data_AF-A0A9E1RSN5-F1
#
_entry.id   AF-A0A9E1RSN5-F1
#
_cell.length_a   1.000
_cell.length_b   1.000
_cell.length_c   1.000
_cell.angle_alpha   90.00
_cell.angle_beta   90.00
_cell.angle_gamma   90.00
#
_symmetry.space_group_name_H-M   'P 1'
#
loop_
_entity.id
_entity.type
_entity.pdbx_description
1 polymer ?
#
loop_
_entity_poly.entity_id
_entity_poly.type
_entity_poly.pdbx_seq_one_letter_code
_entity_poly.pdbx_strand_id
1 'polypeptide(L)'
;MSLADTAAEALHHVTAALPAGGESRQGQVDMLNAVAEAIENERHLIAQAGTGTGKSLAYLIPVILSGKKTVIATATKALQDQIATTELPHLRRQLEKPFSWAVLKGRNNYVCRQRVNEFSNDAQLSLAGTSA
;
A
#
# COMPACT_ATOMS: atom_id res chain seq x y z
N MET A 1 10.51 0.94 24.40
CA MET A 1 11.13 0.88 23.07
C MET A 1 10.36 1.85 22.19
N SER A 2 11.05 2.78 21.51
CA SER A 2 10.39 3.77 20.64
C SER A 2 9.83 3.12 19.37
N LEU A 3 8.94 3.79 18.65
CA LEU A 3 8.48 3.32 17.34
C LEU A 3 9.65 3.15 16.37
N ALA A 4 10.66 4.03 16.44
CA ALA A 4 11.86 3.95 15.60
C ALA A 4 12.65 2.67 15.86
N ASP A 5 12.87 2.32 17.14
CA ASP A 5 13.59 1.10 17.52
C ASP A 5 12.87 -0.16 16.99
N THR A 6 11.55 -0.26 17.25
CA THR A 6 10.75 -1.41 16.80
C THR A 6 10.67 -1.46 15.26
N ALA A 7 10.61 -0.32 14.59
CA ALA A 7 10.59 -0.26 13.13
C ALA A 7 11.94 -0.66 12.52
N ALA A 8 13.06 -0.31 13.15
CA ALA A 8 14.40 -0.69 12.69
C ALA A 8 14.61 -2.21 12.81
N GLU A 9 14.20 -2.81 13.93
CA GLU A 9 14.21 -4.27 14.12
C GLU A 9 13.34 -4.97 13.07
N ALA A 10 12.12 -4.48 12.85
CA ALA A 10 11.22 -5.01 11.83
C ALA A 10 11.79 -4.88 10.42
N LEU A 11 12.47 -3.78 10.09
CA LEU A 11 13.12 -3.60 8.79
C LEU A 11 14.21 -4.65 8.56
N HIS A 12 15.04 -4.91 9.57
CA HIS A 12 16.06 -5.94 9.49
C HIS A 12 15.45 -7.33 9.22
N HIS A 13 14.41 -7.70 9.96
CA HIS A 13 13.70 -8.96 9.77
C HIS A 13 13.08 -9.08 8.36
N VAL A 14 12.36 -8.04 7.90
CA VAL A 14 11.69 -8.01 6.59
C VAL A 14 12.70 -8.12 5.45
N THR A 15 13.82 -7.40 5.52
CA THR A 15 14.85 -7.42 4.47
C THR A 15 15.57 -8.77 4.38
N ALA A 16 15.86 -9.40 5.52
CA ALA A 16 16.43 -10.75 5.58
C ALA A 16 15.50 -11.82 4.98
N ALA A 17 14.18 -11.63 5.07
CA ALA A 17 13.19 -12.57 4.53
C ALA A 17 12.94 -12.45 3.01
N LEU A 18 13.66 -11.56 2.31
CA LEU A 18 13.51 -11.42 0.86
C LEU A 18 14.13 -12.62 0.11
N PRO A 19 13.50 -13.13 -0.98
CA PRO A 19 13.90 -14.36 -1.65
C PRO A 19 15.34 -14.42 -2.18
N ALA A 20 15.96 -13.26 -2.43
CA ALA A 20 17.34 -13.14 -2.92
C ALA A 20 18.35 -12.72 -1.85
N GLY A 21 17.93 -12.60 -0.58
CA GLY A 21 18.70 -11.96 0.48
C GLY A 21 18.75 -10.45 0.28
N GLY A 22 17.87 -9.71 0.95
CA GLY A 22 17.89 -8.24 0.91
C GLY A 22 18.86 -7.66 1.92
N GLU A 23 19.41 -6.49 1.62
CA GLU A 23 20.17 -5.68 2.57
C GLU A 23 19.36 -4.45 2.97
N SER A 24 19.45 -4.06 4.24
CA SER A 24 19.06 -2.72 4.67
C SER A 24 20.14 -1.73 4.27
N ARG A 25 19.74 -0.55 3.78
CA ARG A 25 20.66 0.52 3.39
C ARG A 25 20.53 1.70 4.33
N GLN A 26 21.63 2.41 4.58
CA GLN A 26 21.62 3.55 5.52
C GLN A 26 20.52 4.56 5.22
N GLY A 27 20.35 4.99 3.96
CA GLY A 27 19.28 5.93 3.60
C GLY A 27 17.85 5.39 3.78
N GLN A 28 17.67 4.06 3.81
CA GLN A 28 16.39 3.44 4.14
C GLN A 28 16.12 3.53 5.65
N VAL A 29 17.14 3.26 6.46
CA VAL A 29 17.08 3.37 7.94
C VAL A 29 16.88 4.82 8.35
N ASP A 30 17.60 5.76 7.74
CA ASP A 30 17.48 7.19 8.03
C ASP A 30 16.06 7.70 7.76
N MET A 31 15.50 7.33 6.59
CA MET A 31 14.12 7.68 6.24
C MET A 31 13.12 7.02 7.19
N LEU A 32 13.32 5.76 7.56
CA LEU A 32 12.45 5.04 8.49
C LEU A 32 12.42 5.71 9.85
N ASN A 33 13.58 6.06 10.40
CA ASN A 33 13.70 6.74 11.69
C ASN A 33 13.02 8.12 11.64
N ALA A 34 13.27 8.89 10.58
CA ALA A 34 12.64 10.19 10.39
C ALA A 34 11.11 10.07 10.30
N VAL A 35 10.59 9.06 9.59
CA VAL A 35 9.14 8.82 9.48
C VAL A 35 8.56 8.39 10.84
N ALA A 36 9.22 7.48 11.56
CA ALA A 36 8.78 7.04 12.89
C ALA A 36 8.69 8.23 13.86
N GLU A 37 9.75 9.05 13.93
CA GLU A 37 9.81 10.24 14.78
C GLU A 37 8.72 11.26 14.38
N ALA A 38 8.47 11.46 13.09
CA ALA A 38 7.42 12.36 12.61
C ALA A 38 6.01 11.87 13.02
N ILE A 39 5.77 10.55 13.00
CA ILE A 39 4.50 9.94 13.42
C ILE A 39 4.29 10.06 14.94
N GLU A 40 5.34 9.83 15.74
CA GLU A 40 5.30 9.92 17.21
C GLU A 40 5.09 11.35 17.68
N ASN A 41 5.79 12.31 17.06
CA ASN A 41 5.74 13.72 17.45
C ASN A 41 4.67 14.53 16.70
N GLU A 42 3.92 13.91 15.79
CA GLU A 42 2.85 14.53 14.99
C GLU A 42 3.32 15.74 14.18
N ARG A 43 4.50 15.61 13.55
CA ARG A 43 5.13 16.66 12.74
C ARG A 43 5.14 16.31 11.26
N HIS A 44 5.25 17.32 10.41
CA HIS A 44 5.46 17.14 8.98
C HIS A 44 6.92 16.78 8.68
N LEU A 45 7.11 15.84 7.75
CA LEU A 45 8.43 15.45 7.24
C LEU A 45 8.45 15.59 5.73
N ILE A 46 9.50 16.23 5.21
CA ILE A 46 9.86 16.18 3.80
C ILE A 46 11.13 15.36 3.69
N ALA A 47 11.07 14.26 2.94
CA ALA A 47 12.20 13.38 2.72
C ALA A 47 12.40 13.14 1.23
N GLN A 48 13.64 13.28 0.75
CA GLN A 48 14.05 12.90 -0.59
C GLN A 48 14.76 11.56 -0.52
N ALA A 49 14.28 10.59 -1.30
CA ALA A 49 14.92 9.29 -1.43
C ALA A 49 15.14 8.99 -2.92
N GLY A 50 16.34 8.53 -3.29
CA GLY A 50 16.69 8.12 -4.67
C GLY A 50 15.98 6.83 -5.10
N THR A 51 15.75 6.61 -6.40
CA THR A 51 15.12 5.37 -6.89
C THR A 51 15.89 4.12 -6.42
N GLY A 52 15.18 3.04 -6.10
CA GLY A 52 15.81 1.79 -5.63
C GLY A 52 16.25 1.78 -4.16
N THR A 53 16.09 2.86 -3.39
CA THR A 53 16.46 2.91 -1.96
C THR A 53 15.53 2.14 -1.01
N GLY A 54 14.51 1.45 -1.52
CA GLY A 54 13.55 0.74 -0.67
C GLY A 54 12.61 1.67 0.12
N LYS A 55 12.30 2.86 -0.42
CA LYS A 55 11.45 3.90 0.20
C LYS A 55 10.15 3.35 0.77
N SER A 56 9.52 2.41 0.05
CA SER A 56 8.24 1.84 0.45
C SER A 56 8.31 1.22 1.83
N LEU A 57 9.29 0.36 2.08
CA LEU A 57 9.46 -0.26 3.40
C LEU A 57 9.75 0.79 4.48
N ALA A 58 10.56 1.80 4.15
CA ALA A 58 10.94 2.86 5.09
C ALA A 58 9.73 3.64 5.63
N TYR A 59 8.71 3.92 4.80
CA TYR A 59 7.49 4.57 5.31
C TYR A 59 6.39 3.59 5.74
N LEU A 60 6.28 2.40 5.12
CA LEU A 60 5.19 1.45 5.42
C LEU A 60 5.35 0.80 6.79
N ILE A 61 6.57 0.39 7.16
CA ILE A 61 6.84 -0.29 8.43
C ILE A 61 6.44 0.57 9.63
N PRO A 62 6.96 1.80 9.80
CA PRO A 62 6.57 2.64 10.93
C PRO A 62 5.09 3.03 10.89
N VAL A 63 4.49 3.20 9.70
CA VAL A 63 3.04 3.44 9.57
C VAL A 63 2.23 2.27 10.14
N ILE A 64 2.54 1.03 9.76
CA ILE A 64 1.84 -0.16 10.25
C ILE A 64 2.06 -0.33 11.76
N LEU A 65 3.30 -0.20 12.20
CA LEU A 65 3.67 -0.37 13.62
C LEU A 65 3.10 0.74 14.51
N SER A 66 2.84 1.93 13.99
CA SER A 66 2.14 2.99 14.73
C SER A 66 0.70 2.60 15.12
N GLY A 67 0.05 1.71 14.34
CA GLY A 67 -1.36 1.38 14.50
C GLY A 67 -2.34 2.53 14.19
N LYS A 68 -1.85 3.68 13.72
CA LYS A 68 -2.70 4.81 13.33
C LYS A 68 -3.35 4.53 11.97
N LYS A 69 -4.62 4.94 11.82
CA LYS A 69 -5.30 4.92 10.52
C LYS A 69 -4.60 5.89 9.56
N THR A 70 -4.02 5.36 8.49
CA THR A 70 -3.12 6.12 7.62
C THR A 70 -3.58 6.09 6.17
N VAL A 71 -3.47 7.23 5.48
CA VAL A 71 -3.73 7.36 4.05
C VAL A 71 -2.38 7.50 3.34
N ILE A 72 -2.11 6.62 2.38
CA ILE A 72 -0.93 6.70 1.53
C ILE A 72 -1.39 7.19 0.15
N ALA A 73 -1.00 8.42 -0.19
CA ALA A 73 -1.26 8.99 -1.50
C ALA A 73 -0.04 8.77 -2.42
N THR A 74 -0.27 8.31 -3.64
CA THR A 74 0.79 8.11 -4.64
C THR A 74 0.43 8.77 -5.96
N ALA A 75 1.43 9.01 -6.80
CA ALA A 75 1.25 9.71 -8.06
C ALA A 75 0.45 8.92 -9.11
N THR A 76 0.52 7.58 -9.11
CA THR A 76 -0.08 6.74 -10.15
C THR A 76 -0.80 5.54 -9.58
N LYS A 77 -1.81 5.04 -10.31
CA LYS A 77 -2.56 3.82 -9.95
C LYS A 77 -1.66 2.60 -9.89
N ALA A 78 -0.66 2.51 -10.78
CA ALA A 78 0.31 1.42 -10.78
C ALA A 78 1.10 1.34 -9.47
N LEU A 79 1.49 2.49 -8.91
CA LEU A 79 2.15 2.54 -7.60
C LEU A 79 1.19 2.13 -6.46
N GLN A 80 -0.08 2.56 -6.52
CA GLN A 80 -1.09 2.11 -5.55
C GLN A 80 -1.27 0.59 -5.60
N ASP A 81 -1.35 0.02 -6.81
CA ASP A 81 -1.53 -1.41 -7.03
C ASP A 81 -0.31 -2.18 -6.55
N GLN A 82 0.92 -1.73 -6.85
CA GLN A 82 2.15 -2.33 -6.32
C GLN A 82 2.14 -2.40 -4.78
N ILE A 83 1.80 -1.31 -4.11
CA ILE A 83 1.71 -1.29 -2.63
C ILE A 83 0.67 -2.30 -2.16
N ALA A 84 -0.52 -2.31 -2.76
CA ALA A 84 -1.66 -3.09 -2.31
C ALA A 84 -1.56 -4.60 -2.59
N THR A 85 -0.96 -5.00 -3.72
CA THR A 85 -0.92 -6.40 -4.17
C THR A 85 0.40 -7.09 -3.87
N THR A 86 1.47 -6.33 -3.62
CA THR A 86 2.81 -6.89 -3.43
C THR A 86 3.38 -6.53 -2.07
N GLU A 87 3.50 -5.24 -1.76
CA GLU A 87 4.25 -4.79 -0.58
C GLU A 87 3.46 -5.04 0.72
N LEU A 88 2.19 -4.67 0.80
CA LEU A 88 1.35 -4.90 1.98
C LEU A 88 1.12 -6.39 2.26
N PRO A 89 0.84 -7.27 1.27
CA PRO A 89 0.79 -8.71 1.50
C PRO A 89 2.12 -9.32 1.95
N HIS A 90 3.25 -8.79 1.49
CA HIS A 90 4.56 -9.20 1.97
C HIS A 90 4.75 -8.79 3.44
N LEU A 91 4.51 -7.53 3.77
CA LEU A 91 4.60 -7.03 5.15
C LEU A 91 3.65 -7.75 6.10
N ARG A 92 2.43 -8.11 5.66
CA ARG A 92 1.48 -8.88 6.47
C ARG A 92 1.99 -10.29 6.83
N ARG A 93 2.86 -10.88 6.02
CA ARG A 93 3.48 -12.18 6.31
C ARG A 93 4.69 -12.08 7.25
N GLN A 94 5.34 -10.91 7.29
CA GLN A 94 6.60 -10.72 7.99
C GLN A 94 6.47 -9.96 9.31
N LEU A 95 5.41 -9.17 9.48
CA LEU A 95 5.15 -8.42 10.70
C LEU A 95 4.13 -9.17 11.56
N GLU A 96 4.41 -9.26 12.87
CA GLU A 96 3.51 -9.88 13.83
C GLU A 96 2.23 -9.06 14.08
N LYS A 97 2.29 -7.74 13.81
CA LYS A 97 1.17 -6.84 14.03
C LYS A 97 0.10 -7.01 12.93
N PRO A 98 -1.15 -7.38 13.27
CA PRO A 98 -2.21 -7.49 12.27
C PRO A 98 -2.63 -6.11 11.76
N PHE A 99 -2.81 -6.00 10.44
CA PHE A 99 -3.34 -4.79 9.80
C PHE A 99 -4.20 -5.14 8.58
N SER A 100 -5.04 -4.19 8.17
CA SER A 100 -5.88 -4.27 6.98
C SER A 100 -5.66 -3.04 6.09
N TRP A 101 -6.02 -3.14 4.82
CA TRP A 101 -5.92 -2.04 3.88
C TRP A 101 -7.09 -2.08 2.88
N ALA A 102 -7.35 -0.94 2.27
CA ALA A 102 -8.28 -0.78 1.16
C ALA A 102 -7.67 0.16 0.13
N VAL A 103 -7.99 -0.06 -1.15
CA VAL A 103 -7.53 0.80 -2.25
C VAL A 103 -8.66 1.73 -2.67
N LEU A 104 -8.40 3.03 -2.58
CA LEU A 104 -9.34 4.07 -3.00
C LEU A 104 -8.97 4.61 -4.38
N LYS A 105 -9.81 4.34 -5.38
CA LYS A 105 -9.67 4.89 -6.74
C LYS A 105 -10.86 5.79 -7.09
N GLY A 106 -10.71 6.63 -8.10
CA GLY A 106 -11.84 7.41 -8.63
C GLY A 106 -12.93 6.48 -9.20
N ARG A 107 -14.20 6.89 -9.14
CA ARG A 107 -15.37 6.06 -9.56
C ARG A 107 -15.24 5.42 -10.94
N ASN A 108 -14.61 6.11 -11.90
CA ASN A 108 -14.37 5.62 -13.26
C ASN A 108 -13.42 4.40 -13.34
N ASN A 109 -12.85 3.96 -12.21
CA ASN A 109 -11.99 2.77 -12.12
C ASN A 109 -12.73 1.54 -11.60
N TYR A 110 -14.03 1.66 -11.34
CA TYR A 110 -14.87 0.57 -10.89
C TYR A 110 -15.93 0.29 -11.93
N VAL A 111 -16.21 -1.00 -12.13
CA VAL A 111 -17.28 -1.43 -13.02
C VAL A 111 -18.64 -1.05 -12.43
N CYS A 112 -19.49 -0.44 -13.26
CA CYS A 112 -20.87 -0.18 -12.87
C CYS A 112 -21.66 -1.50 -12.92
N ARG A 113 -22.00 -2.04 -11.75
CA ARG A 113 -22.75 -3.31 -11.64
C ARG A 113 -24.08 -3.27 -12.39
N GLN A 114 -24.77 -2.12 -12.38
CA GLN A 114 -26.01 -1.94 -13.14
C GLN A 114 -25.79 -2.13 -14.64
N ARG A 115 -24.78 -1.45 -15.23
CA ARG A 115 -24.47 -1.59 -16.65
C ARG A 115 -24.09 -3.03 -17.02
N VAL A 116 -23.32 -3.71 -16.16
CA VAL A 116 -22.98 -5.13 -16.38
C VAL A 116 -24.24 -6.00 -16.41
N ASN A 117 -25.18 -5.76 -15.50
CA ASN A 117 -26.43 -6.51 -15.47
C ASN A 117 -27.30 -6.22 -16.70
N GLU A 118 -27.35 -4.98 -17.18
CA GLU A 118 -28.04 -4.59 -18.42
C GLU A 118 -27.47 -5.31 -19.64
N PHE A 119 -26.14 -5.43 -19.75
CA PHE A 119 -25.49 -6.20 -20.83
C PHE A 119 -25.65 -7.72 -20.69
N SER A 120 -25.80 -8.25 -19.47
CA SER A 120 -25.90 -9.71 -19.24
C SER A 120 -27.31 -10.25 -19.45
N ASN A 121 -28.33 -9.37 -19.36
CA ASN A 121 -29.72 -9.73 -19.63
C ASN A 121 -30.05 -9.41 -21.10
N ASP A 122 -29.73 -10.34 -22.02
CA ASP A 122 -30.11 -10.31 -23.45
C ASP A 122 -31.63 -10.12 -23.70
N ALA A 123 -32.47 -10.23 -22.66
CA ALA A 123 -33.91 -10.04 -22.73
C ALA A 123 -34.35 -8.60 -23.05
N GLN A 124 -33.47 -7.60 -23.02
CA GLN A 124 -33.81 -6.22 -23.37
C GLN A 124 -33.49 -5.84 -24.82
N LEU A 125 -32.99 -6.78 -25.64
CA LEU A 125 -32.78 -6.58 -27.09
C LEU A 125 -33.95 -7.05 -27.96
N SER A 126 -34.97 -7.72 -27.40
CA SER A 126 -36.25 -7.88 -28.10
C SER A 126 -37.11 -6.65 -27.84
N LEU A 127 -37.11 -5.70 -28.78
CA LEU A 127 -38.25 -4.81 -28.93
C LEU A 127 -39.45 -5.70 -29.26
N ALA A 128 -40.41 -5.78 -28.34
CA ALA A 128 -41.70 -6.40 -28.62
C ALA A 128 -42.37 -5.67 -29.79
N GLY A 129 -42.21 -6.17 -31.03
CA GLY A 129 -42.96 -5.64 -32.16
C GLY A 129 -42.38 -5.68 -33.58
N THR A 130 -41.19 -6.21 -33.86
CA THR A 130 -40.72 -6.31 -35.27
C THR A 130 -40.37 -7.74 -35.66
N SER A 131 -41.34 -8.41 -36.27
CA SER A 131 -41.17 -9.58 -37.13
C SER A 131 -40.71 -9.13 -38.52
N ALA A 132 -39.64 -9.72 -39.04
CA ALA A 132 -39.38 -9.81 -40.47
C ALA A 132 -40.13 -11.01 -41.05
#